data_AF-A0A5C4NPB6-F1
#
_entry.id   AF-A0A5C4NPB6-F1
#
_cell.length_a   1.000
_cell.length_b   1.000
_cell.length_c   1.000
_cell.angle_alpha   90.00
_cell.angle_beta   90.00
_cell.angle_gamma   90.00
#
_symmetry.space_group_name_H-M   'P 1'
#
loop_
_entity.id
_entity.type
_entity.pdbx_description
1 polymer ?
#
loop_
_entity_poly.entity_id
_entity_poly.type
_entity_poly.pdbx_seq_one_letter_code
_entity_poly.pdbx_strand_id
1 'polypeptide(L)'
;MPCCKNRRSRCSHNDNTARLLAAPGLFLEMTMLNTHRSALAILCAVLAASAIAAGPTGTAADYGSSAPHTAAQRSIELQPDTRHINVTRGETVTIARAGQRFTWHVQTFSNKTVFALSDIAPKDMPVDGVQVYVAANPHYAGS
;
A
#
# COMPACT_ATOMS: atom_id res chain seq x y z
N MET A 1 -71.09 5.19 14.09
CA MET A 1 -71.43 4.07 13.18
C MET A 1 -70.46 4.12 11.99
N PRO A 2 -70.01 2.97 11.43
CA PRO A 2 -68.67 2.42 11.69
C PRO A 2 -67.84 2.05 10.44
N CYS A 3 -66.68 1.39 10.69
CA CYS A 3 -65.88 0.52 9.80
C CYS A 3 -64.92 1.18 8.77
N CYS A 4 -63.71 0.68 8.46
CA CYS A 4 -62.77 -0.29 9.05
C CYS A 4 -61.54 -0.40 8.11
N LYS A 5 -60.42 -0.96 8.62
CA LYS A 5 -59.47 -1.90 7.94
C LYS A 5 -58.04 -1.45 7.55
N ASN A 6 -57.13 -1.53 8.53
CA ASN A 6 -55.97 -2.44 8.64
C ASN A 6 -54.89 -2.56 7.51
N ARG A 7 -53.61 -2.34 7.90
CA ARG A 7 -52.46 -3.31 7.86
C ARG A 7 -51.20 -2.92 7.04
N ARG A 8 -50.17 -2.36 7.71
CA ARG A 8 -48.89 -3.06 8.02
C ARG A 8 -47.90 -2.14 8.76
N SER A 9 -47.58 -2.58 9.97
CA SER A 9 -46.70 -1.96 10.97
C SER A 9 -45.24 -2.42 10.82
N ARG A 10 -44.29 -1.48 10.95
CA ARG A 10 -43.13 -1.58 11.85
C ARG A 10 -42.23 -0.33 11.73
N CYS A 11 -42.54 0.68 12.52
CA CYS A 11 -41.53 1.50 13.17
C CYS A 11 -41.49 1.00 14.63
N SER A 12 -40.31 0.67 15.14
CA SER A 12 -40.13 0.51 16.59
C SER A 12 -38.69 0.87 16.92
N HIS A 13 -38.52 2.17 17.09
CA HIS A 13 -37.59 2.75 18.06
C HIS A 13 -38.04 2.27 19.45
N ASN A 14 -37.12 1.76 20.27
CA ASN A 14 -37.05 2.19 21.67
C ASN A 14 -35.84 1.61 22.41
N ASP A 15 -35.24 2.50 23.17
CA ASP A 15 -34.36 2.29 24.32
C ASP A 15 -34.84 1.17 25.24
N ASN A 16 -33.89 0.46 25.85
CA ASN A 16 -34.15 -0.08 27.18
C ASN A 16 -32.89 -0.18 28.03
N THR A 17 -32.88 0.66 29.05
CA THR A 17 -31.94 0.74 30.15
C THR A 17 -32.38 -0.24 31.25
N ALA A 18 -31.46 -1.11 31.68
CA ALA A 18 -31.34 -1.75 33.01
C ALA A 18 -32.55 -2.48 33.65
N ARG A 19 -32.35 -3.73 34.12
CA ARG A 19 -32.17 -4.07 35.55
C ARG A 19 -32.18 -5.60 35.87
N LEU A 20 -31.19 -5.98 36.70
CA LEU A 20 -31.16 -6.96 37.80
C LEU A 20 -31.27 -8.49 37.61
N LEU A 21 -30.23 -9.15 38.15
CA LEU A 21 -30.16 -10.34 39.03
C LEU A 21 -30.46 -11.74 38.49
N ALA A 22 -29.40 -12.57 38.41
CA ALA A 22 -29.34 -13.87 39.09
C ALA A 22 -27.88 -14.38 39.14
N ALA A 23 -27.36 -14.61 40.34
CA ALA A 23 -26.14 -15.39 40.60
C ALA A 23 -26.42 -16.89 40.42
N PRO A 24 -25.41 -17.71 40.07
CA PRO A 24 -24.68 -18.51 41.07
C PRO A 24 -23.17 -18.49 40.75
N GLY A 25 -22.21 -18.56 41.67
CA GLY A 25 -22.10 -19.32 42.91
C GLY A 25 -20.68 -19.89 42.91
N LEU A 26 -19.84 -19.36 43.83
CA LEU A 26 -18.66 -19.95 44.49
C LEU A 26 -17.84 -21.00 43.70
N PHE A 27 -16.55 -20.84 43.47
CA PHE A 27 -15.56 -20.91 44.55
C PHE A 27 -14.24 -20.22 44.15
N LEU A 28 -13.76 -19.44 45.10
CA LEU A 28 -12.49 -18.77 45.14
C LEU A 28 -11.41 -19.82 45.44
N GLU A 29 -10.36 -19.93 44.62
CA GLU A 29 -9.06 -20.27 45.21
C GLU A 29 -7.96 -19.42 44.57
N MET A 30 -7.55 -18.46 45.38
CA MET A 30 -6.51 -17.47 45.11
C MET A 30 -5.17 -18.14 45.40
N THR A 31 -4.55 -18.78 44.41
CA THR A 31 -3.12 -19.09 44.51
C THR A 31 -2.33 -17.82 44.20
N MET A 32 -2.30 -16.93 45.18
CA MET A 32 -1.18 -16.04 45.43
C MET A 32 0.08 -16.91 45.52
N LEU A 33 0.83 -17.05 44.42
CA LEU A 33 2.21 -17.51 44.51
C LEU A 33 3.13 -16.30 44.59
N ASN A 34 3.18 -15.76 45.81
CA ASN A 34 4.28 -14.96 46.32
C ASN A 34 5.58 -15.75 46.18
N THR A 35 6.57 -15.21 45.47
CA THR A 35 7.96 -15.04 45.94
C THR A 35 8.92 -14.93 44.76
N HIS A 36 9.47 -13.73 44.65
CA HIS A 36 10.69 -13.31 43.97
C HIS A 36 11.74 -14.41 43.72
N ARG A 37 12.03 -14.69 42.43
CA ARG A 37 13.31 -14.42 41.74
C ARG A 37 13.40 -15.25 40.45
N SER A 38 13.61 -14.53 39.36
CA SER A 38 14.32 -14.99 38.16
C SER A 38 13.75 -16.17 37.37
N ALA A 39 13.03 -15.87 36.28
CA ALA A 39 13.36 -16.39 34.95
C ALA A 39 12.49 -15.69 33.88
N LEU A 40 13.15 -14.96 32.99
CA LEU A 40 12.61 -14.40 31.76
C LEU A 40 12.22 -15.54 30.79
N ALA A 41 11.07 -15.39 30.12
CA ALA A 41 10.89 -15.90 28.76
C ALA A 41 9.80 -15.08 28.05
N ILE A 42 10.17 -13.91 27.54
CA ILE A 42 9.35 -13.14 26.59
C ILE A 42 9.54 -13.82 25.23
N LEU A 43 8.52 -14.55 24.77
CA LEU A 43 8.54 -15.21 23.46
C LEU A 43 8.21 -14.18 22.36
N CYS A 44 9.20 -13.39 21.93
CA CYS A 44 9.09 -12.55 20.73
C CYS A 44 9.57 -13.35 19.50
N ALA A 45 8.65 -14.00 18.80
CA ALA A 45 8.94 -14.55 17.48
C ALA A 45 8.98 -13.41 16.46
N VAL A 46 10.17 -12.83 16.25
CA VAL A 46 10.42 -11.91 15.14
C VAL A 46 10.56 -12.75 13.88
N LEU A 47 9.52 -12.77 13.05
CA LEU A 47 9.61 -13.32 11.70
C LEU A 47 10.37 -12.31 10.83
N ALA A 48 11.70 -12.44 10.78
CA ALA A 48 12.52 -11.72 9.82
C ALA A 48 12.31 -12.35 8.42
N ALA A 49 11.36 -11.81 7.65
CA ALA A 49 11.24 -12.13 6.24
C ALA A 49 12.46 -11.54 5.52
N SER A 50 13.43 -12.38 5.15
CA SER A 50 14.52 -12.00 4.27
C SER A 50 13.95 -11.72 2.88
N ALA A 51 14.03 -10.47 2.44
CA ALA A 51 13.69 -10.10 1.07
C ALA A 51 14.73 -10.71 0.12
N ILE A 52 14.36 -11.78 -0.57
CA ILE A 52 15.13 -12.32 -1.68
C ILE A 52 14.97 -11.39 -2.89
N ALA A 53 16.09 -10.89 -3.41
CA ALA A 53 16.09 -10.13 -4.65
C ALA A 53 15.83 -11.08 -5.83
N ALA A 54 14.64 -11.03 -6.40
CA ALA A 54 14.31 -11.77 -7.62
C ALA A 54 15.07 -11.17 -8.82
N GLY A 55 15.51 -12.03 -9.74
CA GLY A 55 16.05 -11.59 -11.04
C GLY A 55 14.96 -10.96 -11.93
N PRO A 56 15.35 -10.34 -13.06
CA PRO A 56 14.40 -9.69 -13.96
C PRO A 56 13.38 -10.70 -14.51
N THR A 57 12.11 -10.32 -14.43
CA THR A 57 10.92 -11.11 -14.79
C THR A 57 10.36 -10.77 -16.18
N GLY A 58 10.85 -9.70 -16.82
CA GLY A 58 10.30 -9.12 -18.03
C GLY A 58 9.03 -8.29 -17.80
N THR A 59 8.68 -7.99 -16.54
CA THR A 59 7.48 -7.21 -16.19
C THR A 59 7.84 -5.81 -15.71
N ALA A 60 6.82 -4.95 -15.54
CA ALA A 60 6.99 -3.61 -14.99
C ALA A 60 7.79 -3.58 -13.67
N ALA A 61 7.71 -4.64 -12.86
CA ALA A 61 8.43 -4.76 -11.59
C ALA A 61 9.97 -4.70 -11.74
N ASP A 62 10.50 -5.00 -12.92
CA ASP A 62 11.94 -4.91 -13.22
C ASP A 62 12.43 -3.45 -13.31
N TYR A 63 11.50 -2.52 -13.47
CA TYR A 63 11.75 -1.09 -13.63
C TYR A 63 11.30 -0.26 -12.42
N GLY A 64 10.77 -0.92 -11.38
CA GLY A 64 10.40 -0.31 -10.11
C GLY A 64 8.98 -0.65 -9.68
N SER A 65 8.29 0.32 -9.09
CA SER A 65 6.94 0.10 -8.55
C SER A 65 6.05 1.33 -8.62
N SER A 66 4.73 1.10 -8.61
CA SER A 66 3.74 2.17 -8.48
C SER A 66 3.85 2.81 -7.10
N ALA A 67 3.75 4.13 -7.05
CA ALA A 67 3.84 4.92 -5.83
C ALA A 67 2.63 5.85 -5.68
N PRO A 68 2.27 6.26 -4.45
CA PRO A 68 1.23 7.27 -4.25
C PRO A 68 1.70 8.62 -4.80
N HIS A 69 0.77 9.43 -5.32
CA HIS A 69 1.09 10.73 -5.91
C HIS A 69 1.81 11.68 -4.93
N THR A 70 1.55 11.56 -3.63
CA THR A 70 2.20 12.35 -2.57
C THR A 70 3.69 12.02 -2.39
N ALA A 71 4.17 10.89 -2.91
CA ALA A 71 5.59 10.53 -2.88
C ALA A 71 6.37 11.04 -4.11
N ALA A 72 5.69 11.67 -5.07
CA ALA A 72 6.34 12.20 -6.26
C ALA A 72 7.27 13.37 -5.91
N GLN A 73 8.52 13.28 -6.35
CA GLN A 73 9.49 14.35 -6.20
C GLN A 73 9.29 15.44 -7.26
N ARG A 74 8.77 15.06 -8.43
CA ARG A 74 8.36 15.97 -9.50
C ARG A 74 7.32 15.35 -10.42
N SER A 75 6.72 16.21 -11.25
CA SER A 75 5.82 15.81 -12.33
C SER A 75 6.48 16.06 -13.69
N ILE A 76 6.30 15.13 -14.61
CA ILE A 76 6.77 15.19 -15.99
C ILE A 76 5.54 15.18 -16.89
N GLU A 77 5.30 16.30 -17.56
CA GLU A 77 4.22 16.41 -18.55
C GLU A 77 4.76 16.04 -19.94
N LEU A 78 4.21 14.98 -20.52
CA LEU A 78 4.60 14.48 -21.83
C LEU A 78 3.89 15.28 -22.91
N GLN A 79 4.68 15.98 -23.72
CA GLN A 79 4.20 16.63 -24.93
C GLN A 79 3.95 15.60 -26.05
N PRO A 80 3.10 15.91 -27.04
CA PRO A 80 2.78 14.98 -28.13
C PRO A 80 3.99 14.47 -28.91
N ASP A 81 5.06 15.28 -28.99
CA ASP A 81 6.31 15.02 -29.69
C ASP A 81 7.43 14.45 -28.79
N THR A 82 7.16 14.25 -27.49
CA THR A 82 8.15 13.72 -26.55
C THR A 82 8.58 12.31 -26.97
N ARG A 83 9.88 12.12 -27.16
CA ARG A 83 10.47 10.82 -27.55
C ARG A 83 11.20 10.13 -26.40
N HIS A 84 11.64 10.90 -25.41
CA HIS A 84 12.35 10.37 -24.26
C HIS A 84 12.17 11.24 -23.02
N ILE A 85 12.30 10.61 -21.86
CA ILE A 85 12.39 11.28 -20.56
C ILE A 85 13.62 10.79 -19.81
N ASN A 86 14.23 11.68 -19.03
CA ASN A 86 15.38 11.37 -18.21
C ASN A 86 14.97 11.34 -16.74
N VAL A 87 15.29 10.25 -16.07
CA VAL A 87 15.04 10.01 -14.65
C VAL A 87 16.30 9.45 -13.99
N THR A 88 16.38 9.53 -12.67
CA THR A 88 17.47 8.95 -11.89
C THR A 88 17.01 7.68 -11.20
N ARG A 89 17.90 6.69 -11.05
CA ARG A 89 17.57 5.50 -10.26
C ARG A 89 17.28 5.87 -8.80
N GLY A 90 16.17 5.37 -8.26
CA GLY A 90 15.65 5.72 -6.95
C GLY A 90 14.75 6.96 -6.93
N GLU A 91 14.50 7.59 -8.08
CA GLU A 91 13.61 8.76 -8.19
C GLU A 91 12.14 8.33 -8.28
N THR A 92 11.25 9.05 -7.59
CA THR A 92 9.80 8.90 -7.73
C THR A 92 9.22 10.04 -8.56
N VAL A 93 8.65 9.72 -9.72
CA VAL A 93 8.10 10.71 -10.67
C VAL A 93 6.63 10.47 -10.94
N THR A 94 5.85 11.55 -11.05
CA THR A 94 4.53 11.50 -11.68
C THR A 94 4.70 11.79 -13.17
N ILE A 95 4.13 10.94 -14.01
CA ILE A 95 4.13 11.10 -15.46
C ILE A 95 2.70 11.39 -15.89
N ALA A 96 2.51 12.47 -16.66
CA ALA A 96 1.21 12.92 -17.13
C ALA A 96 1.16 13.06 -18.66
N ARG A 97 0.07 12.61 -19.29
CA ARG A 97 -0.20 12.79 -20.71
C ARG A 97 -1.70 12.72 -20.96
N ALA A 98 -2.22 13.59 -21.82
CA ALA A 98 -3.62 13.57 -22.27
C ALA A 98 -4.65 13.50 -21.10
N GLY A 99 -4.36 14.19 -20.00
CA GLY A 99 -5.22 14.20 -18.80
C GLY A 99 -5.08 12.99 -17.86
N GLN A 100 -4.37 11.94 -18.28
CA GLN A 100 -4.02 10.81 -17.42
C GLN A 100 -2.69 11.06 -16.71
N ARG A 101 -2.54 10.48 -15.52
CA ARG A 101 -1.29 10.50 -14.78
C ARG A 101 -1.11 9.24 -13.94
N PHE A 102 0.13 8.82 -13.78
CA PHE A 102 0.50 7.77 -12.84
C PHE A 102 1.83 8.13 -12.17
N THR A 103 2.09 7.57 -10.99
CA THR A 103 3.32 7.85 -10.24
C THR A 103 4.12 6.57 -10.08
N TRP A 104 5.41 6.66 -10.38
CA TRP A 104 6.31 5.52 -10.43
C TRP A 104 7.60 5.81 -9.66
N HIS A 105 7.98 4.87 -8.80
CA HIS A 105 9.28 4.84 -8.17
C HIS A 105 10.23 4.04 -9.09
N VAL A 106 11.18 4.74 -9.70
CA VAL A 106 12.11 4.17 -10.69
C VAL A 106 13.17 3.37 -9.96
N GLN A 107 13.14 2.05 -10.11
CA GLN A 107 14.17 1.17 -9.58
C GLN A 107 14.50 0.09 -10.60
N THR A 108 15.64 0.25 -11.27
CA THR A 108 16.11 -0.67 -12.29
C THR A 108 17.35 -1.44 -11.82
N PHE A 109 17.58 -2.62 -12.41
CA PHE A 109 18.86 -3.31 -12.31
C PHE A 109 20.00 -2.45 -12.89
N SER A 110 21.22 -2.58 -12.36
CA SER A 110 22.38 -1.76 -12.77
C SER A 110 22.71 -1.82 -14.27
N ASN A 111 22.41 -2.94 -14.93
CA ASN A 111 22.60 -3.15 -16.37
C ASN A 111 21.44 -2.65 -17.24
N LYS A 112 20.35 -2.16 -16.63
CA LYS A 112 19.17 -1.62 -17.31
C LYS A 112 19.11 -0.10 -17.12
N THR A 113 19.57 0.61 -18.14
CA THR A 113 19.61 2.08 -18.17
C THR A 113 18.59 2.70 -19.12
N VAL A 114 17.94 1.89 -19.98
CA VAL A 114 16.90 2.34 -20.91
C VAL A 114 15.78 1.31 -20.95
N PHE A 115 14.53 1.77 -20.97
CA PHE A 115 13.35 0.93 -21.18
C PHE A 115 12.21 1.73 -21.85
N ALA A 116 11.19 1.05 -22.36
CA ALA A 116 10.05 1.71 -22.99
C ALA A 116 9.05 2.16 -21.92
N LEU A 117 8.54 3.39 -22.01
CA LEU A 117 7.58 3.90 -21.03
C LEU A 117 6.28 3.07 -21.01
N SER A 118 5.93 2.47 -22.15
CA SER A 118 4.81 1.51 -22.28
C SER A 118 4.93 0.28 -21.39
N ASP A 119 6.15 -0.08 -20.94
CA ASP A 119 6.35 -1.26 -20.08
C ASP A 119 5.82 -1.06 -18.66
N ILE A 120 5.71 0.20 -18.21
CA ILE A 120 5.24 0.56 -16.86
C ILE A 120 3.92 1.34 -16.86
N ALA A 121 3.53 1.91 -18.00
CA ALA A 121 2.36 2.75 -18.09
C ALA A 121 1.05 1.93 -18.06
N PRO A 122 -0.05 2.52 -17.58
CA PRO A 122 -1.38 1.96 -17.77
C PRO A 122 -1.68 1.74 -19.26
N LYS A 123 -2.34 0.62 -19.60
CA LYS A 123 -2.62 0.22 -20.99
C LYS A 123 -3.43 1.24 -21.81
N ASP A 124 -4.23 2.05 -21.12
CA ASP A 124 -5.08 3.07 -21.74
C ASP A 124 -4.39 4.42 -21.91
N MET A 125 -3.10 4.53 -21.55
CA MET A 125 -2.34 5.76 -21.67
C MET A 125 -1.47 5.71 -22.93
N PRO A 126 -1.62 6.65 -23.87
CA PRO A 126 -0.78 6.66 -25.05
C PRO A 126 0.63 6.99 -24.57
N VAL A 127 1.59 6.08 -24.66
CA VAL A 127 3.03 6.36 -24.35
C VAL A 127 3.97 5.59 -25.27
N ASP A 128 3.42 4.97 -26.31
CA ASP A 128 4.17 4.19 -27.28
C ASP A 128 5.25 5.04 -27.95
N GLY A 129 6.45 4.44 -28.06
CA GLY A 129 7.61 5.10 -28.65
C GLY A 129 8.36 6.07 -27.73
N VAL A 130 7.90 6.31 -26.50
CA VAL A 130 8.64 7.10 -25.51
C VAL A 130 9.63 6.21 -24.75
N GLN A 131 10.90 6.60 -24.72
CA GLN A 131 11.94 5.90 -23.97
C GLN A 131 12.24 6.58 -22.64
N VAL A 132 12.48 5.77 -21.60
CA VAL A 132 12.94 6.25 -20.30
C VAL A 132 14.43 5.98 -20.17
N TYR A 133 15.23 7.04 -20.05
CA TYR A 133 16.65 6.94 -19.76
C TYR A 133 16.86 7.11 -18.26
N VAL A 134 17.50 6.12 -17.65
CA VAL A 134 17.77 6.05 -16.21
C VAL A 134 19.24 6.34 -15.97
N ALA A 135 19.51 7.54 -15.44
CA ALA A 135 20.83 7.92 -14.96
C ALA A 135 21.20 7.12 -13.70
N ALA A 136 22.49 6.85 -13.54
CA ALA A 136 23.03 6.36 -12.27
C ALA A 136 22.76 7.39 -11.17
N ASN A 137 22.46 6.90 -9.97
CA ASN A 137 22.22 7.78 -8.84
C ASN A 137 23.57 8.37 -8.36
N PRO A 138 23.75 9.69 -8.39
CA PRO A 138 25.02 10.34 -8.05
C PRO A 138 25.42 10.13 -6.60
N HIS A 139 24.49 9.82 -5.68
CA HIS A 139 24.80 9.49 -4.29
C HIS A 139 25.63 8.21 -4.13
N TYR A 140 25.73 7.39 -5.19
CA TYR A 140 26.49 6.14 -5.19
C TYR A 140 27.70 6.18 -6.14
N ALA A 141 28.00 7.33 -6.75
CA ALA A 141 29.18 7.51 -7.60
C ALA A 141 30.38 7.94 -6.74
N GLY A 142 31.14 6.98 -6.21
CA GLY A 142 32.47 7.22 -5.63
C GLY A 142 32.60 6.99 -4.13
N SER A 143 32.69 5.72 -3.74
CA SER A 143 33.32 5.28 -2.48
C SER A 143 34.59 4.49 -2.78
#